data_AF-A0A315D7V8-F1
#
_entry.id   AF-A0A315D7V8-F1
#
_cell.length_a   1.000
_cell.length_b   1.000
_cell.length_c   1.000
_cell.angle_alpha   90.00
_cell.angle_beta   90.00
_cell.angle_gamma   90.00
#
_symmetry.space_group_name_H-M   'P 1'
#
loop_
_entity.id
_entity.type
_entity.pdbx_description
1 polymer ?
#
loop_
_entity_poly.entity_id
_entity_poly.type
_entity_poly.pdbx_seq_one_letter_code
_entity_poly.pdbx_strand_id
1 'polypeptide(L)'
;MNNFPNIYSDSFIDYALNVIKPRLLEMKLLIQQAESPSKEIFENSPDLESSILNVILDSLPTHTLLSKQLLDSAQMRNSLKEFLLGPAQLLEELREKSLSV
;
A
#
# COMPACT_ATOMS: atom_id res chain seq x y z
N MET A 1 -8.61 -11.10 -18.49
CA MET A 1 -8.13 -9.75 -18.11
C MET A 1 -9.05 -9.20 -17.05
N ASN A 2 -8.55 -8.94 -15.84
CA ASN A 2 -9.35 -8.30 -14.80
C ASN A 2 -9.62 -6.85 -15.22
N ASN A 3 -10.89 -6.57 -15.51
CA ASN A 3 -11.39 -5.26 -15.89
C ASN A 3 -11.51 -4.42 -14.60
N PHE A 4 -10.44 -3.72 -14.22
CA PHE A 4 -10.51 -2.76 -13.12
C PHE A 4 -11.16 -1.47 -13.67
N PRO A 5 -12.27 -0.99 -13.09
CA PRO A 5 -12.81 0.30 -13.49
C PRO A 5 -11.76 1.38 -13.19
N ASN A 6 -11.56 2.28 -14.15
CA ASN A 6 -10.65 3.41 -14.06
C ASN A 6 -11.19 4.44 -13.03
N ILE A 7 -11.11 4.10 -11.75
CA ILE A 7 -11.58 4.92 -10.60
C ILE A 7 -10.44 5.67 -9.91
N TYR A 8 -9.19 5.39 -10.26
CA TYR A 8 -8.01 6.01 -9.68
C TYR A 8 -7.45 7.08 -10.63
N SER A 9 -7.13 8.27 -10.12
CA SER A 9 -6.46 9.29 -10.92
C SER A 9 -4.99 8.91 -11.19
N ASP A 10 -4.41 9.42 -12.27
CA ASP A 10 -2.99 9.20 -12.58
C ASP A 10 -2.07 9.62 -11.43
N SER A 11 -2.37 10.73 -10.76
CA SER A 11 -1.64 11.21 -9.59
C SER A 11 -1.70 10.23 -8.41
N PHE A 12 -2.83 9.55 -8.23
CA PHE A 12 -2.99 8.55 -7.18
C PHE A 12 -2.19 7.29 -7.49
N ILE A 13 -2.25 6.83 -8.75
CA ILE A 13 -1.50 5.66 -9.23
C ILE A 13 0.00 5.90 -9.08
N ASP A 14 0.50 7.04 -9.57
CA ASP A 14 1.90 7.43 -9.48
C ASP A 14 2.38 7.45 -8.02
N TYR A 15 1.62 8.10 -7.14
CA TYR A 15 1.95 8.17 -5.72
C TYR A 15 1.96 6.80 -5.05
N ALA A 16 0.96 5.96 -5.33
CA ALA A 16 0.89 4.61 -4.75
C ALA A 16 2.08 3.74 -5.19
N LEU A 17 2.46 3.79 -6.46
CA LEU A 17 3.52 2.94 -7.03
C LEU A 17 4.93 3.47 -6.74
N ASN A 18 5.13 4.78 -6.75
CA ASN A 18 6.47 5.39 -6.69
C ASN A 18 6.83 5.94 -5.30
N VAL A 19 5.84 6.18 -4.43
CA VAL A 19 6.08 6.71 -3.07
C VAL A 19 5.73 5.67 -2.01
N ILE A 20 4.52 5.11 -2.06
CA ILE A 20 4.02 4.27 -0.97
C ILE A 20 4.60 2.86 -1.05
N LYS A 21 4.36 2.15 -2.17
CA LYS A 21 4.72 0.75 -2.34
C LYS A 21 6.21 0.44 -2.09
N PRO A 22 7.19 1.20 -2.64
CA PRO A 22 8.61 0.88 -2.46
C PRO A 22 9.02 0.90 -0.98
N ARG A 23 8.48 1.84 -0.20
CA ARG A 23 8.74 1.93 1.24
C ARG A 23 8.14 0.77 2.02
N LEU A 24 6.93 0.32 1.68
CA LEU A 24 6.32 -0.85 2.31
C LEU A 24 7.11 -2.14 2.02
N LEU A 25 7.63 -2.26 0.81
CA LEU A 25 8.47 -3.39 0.37
C LEU A 25 9.83 -3.49 1.09
N GLU A 26 10.27 -2.43 1.76
CA GLU A 26 11.48 -2.41 2.57
C GLU A 26 11.23 -2.80 4.04
N MET A 27 9.96 -2.90 4.46
CA MET A 27 9.61 -3.18 5.85
C MET A 27 9.70 -4.67 6.17
N LYS A 28 10.70 -5.04 6.97
CA LYS A 28 10.90 -6.42 7.46
C LYS A 28 9.64 -7.02 8.10
N LEU A 29 8.89 -6.21 8.86
CA LEU A 29 7.65 -6.65 9.50
C LEU A 29 6.59 -7.07 8.47
N LEU A 30 6.41 -6.29 7.40
CA LEU A 30 5.44 -6.62 6.36
C LEU A 30 5.89 -7.82 5.53
N ILE A 31 7.20 -7.96 5.28
CA ILE A 31 7.76 -9.15 4.62
C ILE A 31 7.43 -10.41 5.45
N GLN A 32 7.64 -10.37 6.77
CA GLN A 32 7.30 -11.49 7.66
C GLN A 32 5.80 -11.78 7.68
N GLN A 33 4.96 -10.74 7.74
CA GLN A 33 3.50 -10.94 7.75
C GLN A 33 2.95 -11.48 6.43
N ALA A 34 3.62 -11.21 5.30
CA ALA A 34 3.23 -11.70 3.99
C ALA A 34 3.37 -13.24 3.86
N GLU A 35 4.14 -13.89 4.74
CA GLU A 35 4.23 -15.35 4.84
C GLU A 35 2.92 -16.02 5.31
N SER A 36 1.97 -15.22 5.82
CA SER A 36 0.64 -15.72 6.17
C SER A 36 -0.05 -16.39 4.97
N PRO A 37 -0.69 -17.56 5.15
CA PRO A 37 -1.34 -18.29 4.06
C PRO A 37 -2.59 -17.58 3.52
N SER A 38 -3.20 -16.67 4.28
CA SER A 38 -4.42 -15.96 3.87
C SER A 38 -4.18 -14.49 3.57
N LYS A 39 -4.58 -14.06 2.37
CA LYS A 39 -4.59 -12.65 1.97
C LYS A 39 -5.48 -11.80 2.87
N GLU A 40 -6.62 -12.32 3.27
CA GLU A 40 -7.57 -11.63 4.15
C GLU A 40 -6.95 -11.31 5.52
N ILE A 41 -6.10 -12.19 6.05
CA ILE A 41 -5.40 -11.94 7.30
C ILE A 41 -4.40 -10.78 7.14
N PHE A 42 -3.64 -10.76 6.04
CA PHE A 42 -2.70 -9.68 5.76
C PHE A 42 -3.41 -8.34 5.52
N GLU A 43 -4.51 -8.34 4.78
CA GLU A 43 -5.33 -7.15 4.49
C GLU A 43 -5.92 -6.50 5.75
N ASN A 44 -6.24 -7.32 6.75
CA ASN A 44 -6.74 -6.88 8.06
C ASN A 44 -5.62 -6.65 9.09
N SER A 45 -4.34 -6.65 8.67
CA SER A 45 -3.22 -6.43 9.58
C SER A 45 -3.20 -4.97 10.10
N PRO A 46 -3.18 -4.76 11.43
CA PRO A 46 -3.01 -3.42 12.00
C PRO A 46 -1.64 -2.82 11.67
N ASP A 47 -0.63 -3.66 11.42
CA ASP A 47 0.71 -3.21 11.04
C ASP A 47 0.74 -2.71 9.58
N LEU A 48 -0.02 -3.33 8.68
CA LEU A 48 -0.17 -2.83 7.31
C LEU A 48 -0.83 -1.45 7.32
N GLU A 49 -1.92 -1.29 8.06
CA GLU A 49 -2.64 0.00 8.17
C GLU A 49 -1.76 1.09 8.77
N SER A 50 -1.06 0.78 9.85
CA SER A 50 -0.13 1.71 10.51
C SER A 50 1.04 2.07 9.60
N SER A 51 1.58 1.10 8.85
CA SER A 51 2.67 1.32 7.91
C SER A 51 2.26 2.24 6.76
N ILE A 52 1.08 2.04 6.17
CA ILE A 52 0.53 2.92 5.13
C ILE A 52 0.39 4.35 5.68
N LEU A 53 -0.17 4.52 6.88
CA LEU A 53 -0.36 5.83 7.49
C LEU A 53 0.98 6.54 7.74
N ASN A 54 1.97 5.82 8.27
CA ASN A 54 3.31 6.35 8.52
C ASN A 54 3.98 6.81 7.22
N VAL A 55 3.91 6.01 6.16
CA VAL A 55 4.50 6.40 4.87
C VAL A 55 3.79 7.63 4.27
N ILE A 56 2.48 7.75 4.43
CA ILE A 56 1.74 8.95 4.02
C ILE A 56 2.25 10.18 4.79
N LEU A 57 2.40 10.08 6.12
CA LEU A 57 2.92 11.17 6.95
C LEU A 57 4.34 11.59 6.53
N ASP A 58 5.23 10.61 6.30
CA ASP A 58 6.62 10.86 5.91
C ASP A 58 6.74 11.53 4.53
N SER A 59 5.79 11.26 3.63
CA SER A 59 5.78 11.82 2.27
C SER A 59 5.08 13.18 2.16
N LEU A 60 4.39 13.62 3.22
CA LEU A 60 3.65 14.89 3.29
C LEU A 60 4.47 16.14 2.87
N PRO A 61 5.76 16.27 3.23
CA PRO A 61 6.57 17.42 2.82
C PRO A 61 6.78 17.52 1.30
N THR A 62 6.77 16.39 0.59
CA THR A 62 7.02 16.33 -0.87
C THR A 62 5.71 16.22 -1.66
N HIS A 63 4.68 15.58 -1.09
CA HIS A 63 3.40 15.28 -1.76
C HIS A 63 2.20 15.88 -1.02
N THR A 64 2.32 17.16 -0.66
CA THR A 64 1.43 17.79 0.33
C THR A 64 -0.06 17.66 0.03
N LEU A 65 -0.50 17.82 -1.23
CA LEU A 65 -1.93 17.76 -1.56
C LEU A 65 -2.50 16.36 -1.34
N LEU A 66 -1.88 15.34 -1.93
CA LEU A 66 -2.40 13.98 -1.91
C LEU A 66 -2.22 13.32 -0.53
N SER A 67 -1.08 13.57 0.14
CA SER A 67 -0.88 13.11 1.51
C SER A 67 -1.94 13.71 2.46
N LYS A 68 -2.28 15.01 2.34
CA LYS A 68 -3.39 15.60 3.12
C LYS A 68 -4.73 14.92 2.85
N GLN A 69 -5.09 14.73 1.59
CA GLN A 69 -6.35 14.05 1.22
C GLN A 69 -6.45 12.64 1.82
N LEU A 70 -5.33 11.89 1.82
CA LEU A 70 -5.27 10.56 2.44
C LEU A 70 -5.31 10.62 3.97
N LEU A 71 -4.70 11.62 4.61
CA LEU A 71 -4.78 11.78 6.07
C LEU A 71 -6.20 12.15 6.53
N ASP A 72 -6.89 13.00 5.76
CA ASP A 72 -8.22 13.51 6.10
C ASP A 72 -9.36 12.54 5.73
N SER A 73 -9.12 11.53 4.88
CA SER A 73 -10.15 10.61 4.40
C SER A 73 -9.78 9.14 4.59
N ALA A 74 -10.49 8.47 5.51
CA ALA A 74 -10.40 7.02 5.68
C ALA A 74 -10.79 6.27 4.40
N GLN A 75 -11.76 6.78 3.63
CA GLN A 75 -12.16 6.19 2.36
C GLN A 75 -11.00 6.20 1.35
N MET A 76 -10.28 7.32 1.22
CA MET A 76 -9.12 7.41 0.34
C MET A 76 -7.99 6.45 0.76
N ARG A 77 -7.77 6.28 2.08
CA ARG A 77 -6.80 5.29 2.58
C ARG A 77 -7.22 3.86 2.26
N ASN A 78 -8.51 3.54 2.38
CA ASN A 78 -9.03 2.23 2.01
C ASN A 78 -8.85 1.98 0.52
N SER A 79 -9.17 2.95 -0.35
CA SER A 79 -8.89 2.85 -1.78
C SER A 79 -7.41 2.67 -2.08
N LEU A 80 -6.51 3.31 -1.32
CA LEU A 80 -5.06 3.10 -1.44
C LEU A 80 -4.66 1.68 -1.04
N LYS A 81 -5.19 1.17 0.08
CA LYS A 81 -4.96 -0.21 0.53
C LYS A 81 -5.44 -1.22 -0.52
N GLU A 82 -6.66 -1.05 -1.03
CA GLU A 82 -7.25 -1.89 -2.09
C GLU A 82 -6.40 -1.86 -3.37
N PHE A 83 -5.96 -0.67 -3.80
CA PHE A 83 -5.08 -0.53 -4.95
C PHE A 83 -3.74 -1.25 -4.75
N LEU A 84 -3.13 -1.08 -3.57
CA LEU A 84 -1.86 -1.70 -3.22
C LEU A 84 -1.95 -3.23 -3.21
N LEU A 85 -3.01 -3.79 -2.61
CA LEU A 85 -3.22 -5.22 -2.47
C LEU A 85 -3.82 -5.88 -3.71
N GLY A 86 -4.37 -5.10 -4.65
CA GLY A 86 -4.94 -5.59 -5.90
C GLY A 86 -4.04 -5.28 -7.09
N PRO A 87 -4.34 -4.23 -7.87
CA PRO A 87 -3.57 -3.86 -9.07
C PRO A 87 -2.06 -3.74 -8.87
N ALA A 88 -1.61 -3.19 -7.73
CA ALA A 88 -0.19 -2.98 -7.48
C ALA A 88 0.56 -4.20 -6.91
N GLN A 89 -0.14 -5.30 -6.61
CA GLN A 89 0.46 -6.59 -6.21
C GLN A 89 1.45 -6.52 -5.04
N LEU A 90 1.20 -5.65 -4.05
CA LEU A 90 2.08 -5.46 -2.89
C LEU A 90 2.30 -6.77 -2.11
N LEU A 91 1.24 -7.54 -1.85
CA LEU A 91 1.34 -8.77 -1.06
C LEU A 91 2.21 -9.81 -1.77
N GLU A 92 2.00 -9.98 -3.07
CA GLU A 92 2.74 -10.92 -3.90
C GLU A 92 4.23 -10.58 -3.92
N GLU A 93 4.58 -9.30 -4.08
CA GLU A 93 5.98 -8.86 -4.06
C GLU A 93 6.63 -8.97 -2.67
N LEU A 94 5.86 -8.76 -1.58
CA LEU A 94 6.36 -9.01 -0.22
C LEU A 94 6.68 -10.50 0.00
N ARG A 95 5.87 -11.40 -0.58
CA ARG A 95 6.13 -12.86 -0.53
C ARG A 95 7.35 -13.25 -1.34
N GLU A 96 7.52 -12.69 -2.53
CA GLU A 96 8.73 -12.91 -3.32
C GLU A 96 9.99 -12.45 -2.56
N LYS A 97 9.87 -11.35 -1.81
CA LYS A 97 10.92 -10.88 -0.91
C LYS A 97 11.17 -11.84 0.25
N SER A 98 10.14 -12.37 0.92
CA SER A 98 10.37 -13.30 2.03
C SER A 98 11.06 -14.60 1.60
N LEU A 99 10.84 -15.04 0.35
CA LEU A 99 11.47 -16.23 -0.23
C LEU A 99 12.91 -15.99 -0.73
N SER A 100 13.32 -14.74 -0.90
CA SER A 100 14.66 -14.38 -1.42
C SER A 100 15.64 -13.89 -0.33
N VAL A 101 15.21 -13.89 0.94
CA VAL A 101 16.01 -13.55 2.12
C VAL A 101 16.48 -14.81 2.81
#